data_AF-A0A139SK15-F1
#
_entry.id   AF-A0A139SK15-F1
#
_cell.length_a   1.000
_cell.length_b   1.000
_cell.length_c   1.000
_cell.angle_alpha   90.00
_cell.angle_beta   90.00
_cell.angle_gamma   90.00
#
_symmetry.space_group_name_H-M   'P 1'
#
loop_
_entity.id
_entity.type
_entity.pdbx_description
1 polymer ?
#
loop_
_entity_poly.entity_id
_entity_poly.type
_entity_poly.pdbx_seq_one_letter_code
_entity_poly.pdbx_strand_id
1 'polypeptide(L)'
;MSLKLGFLGTGTISEAVVRGICTVAALNAQIAVSPRNQQRAKQLAADFKSVVVTENNQQVIDSSDIVFIALHRQIVAEELGKLNFSHAKVIVSLVPTISRAQIAEYCRATIDKVYRAVPLPFIEKHQSTTPIFPNEPTLHGIFEQTGGVIVAEDEKQFDLFMLGGSTMGIYFKFAGLCANWLSQQGLAPEAANHYISNLFASLAQQSKSQDNPDFKALQDEYSTPGGTNELIARRFEDFGGNAALLKAFAAALGEKS
;
A
#
# COMPACT_ATOMS: atom_id res chain seq x y z
N MET A 1 16.37 -19.72 12.44
CA MET A 1 15.93 -20.24 11.12
C MET A 1 15.68 -19.04 10.21
N SER A 2 15.81 -19.21 8.90
CA SER A 2 15.56 -18.13 7.92
C SER A 2 14.09 -18.16 7.48
N LEU A 3 13.46 -16.98 7.36
CA LEU A 3 12.08 -16.85 6.86
C LEU A 3 12.04 -17.16 5.37
N LYS A 4 11.15 -18.04 4.91
CA LYS A 4 10.97 -18.33 3.48
C LYS A 4 9.71 -17.68 2.95
N LEU A 5 9.86 -16.69 2.09
CA LEU A 5 8.77 -15.88 1.55
C LEU A 5 8.64 -16.10 0.04
N GLY A 6 7.42 -16.27 -0.44
CA GLY A 6 7.13 -16.47 -1.86
C GLY A 6 6.22 -15.38 -2.39
N PHE A 7 6.54 -14.79 -3.55
CA PHE A 7 5.71 -13.76 -4.18
C PHE A 7 5.15 -14.26 -5.53
N LEU A 8 3.84 -14.51 -5.54
CA LEU A 8 3.08 -14.79 -6.75
C LEU A 8 2.73 -13.48 -7.45
N GLY A 9 3.58 -13.10 -8.39
CA GLY A 9 3.49 -11.84 -9.14
C GLY A 9 4.62 -10.90 -8.75
N THR A 10 5.33 -10.39 -9.75
CA THR A 10 6.50 -9.51 -9.57
C THR A 10 6.17 -8.11 -10.10
N GLY A 11 5.12 -7.53 -9.53
CA GLY A 11 4.62 -6.18 -9.81
C GLY A 11 5.32 -5.11 -8.95
N THR A 12 4.80 -3.88 -8.98
CA THR A 12 5.41 -2.74 -8.29
C THR A 12 5.36 -2.92 -6.78
N ILE A 13 4.24 -3.43 -6.26
CA ILE A 13 4.07 -3.67 -4.83
C ILE A 13 4.97 -4.81 -4.36
N SER A 14 5.02 -5.95 -5.08
CA SER A 14 5.92 -7.05 -4.73
C SER A 14 7.38 -6.60 -4.71
N GLU A 15 7.81 -5.84 -5.72
CA GLU A 15 9.17 -5.30 -5.75
C GLU A 15 9.45 -4.42 -4.53
N ALA A 16 8.56 -3.48 -4.21
CA ALA A 16 8.74 -2.60 -3.05
C ALA A 16 8.81 -3.38 -1.73
N VAL A 17 7.93 -4.37 -1.53
CA VAL A 17 7.92 -5.22 -0.32
C VAL A 17 9.20 -6.04 -0.23
N VAL A 18 9.63 -6.69 -1.33
CA VAL A 18 10.86 -7.47 -1.37
C VAL A 18 12.07 -6.60 -1.05
N ARG A 19 12.18 -5.43 -1.67
CA ARG A 19 13.27 -4.47 -1.38
C ARG A 19 13.26 -4.04 0.08
N GLY A 20 12.09 -3.68 0.62
CA GLY A 20 11.93 -3.29 2.01
C GLY A 20 12.36 -4.38 2.99
N ILE A 21 12.00 -5.64 2.71
CA ILE A 21 12.40 -6.80 3.52
C ILE A 21 13.90 -7.06 3.42
N CYS A 22 14.46 -7.05 2.21
CA CYS A 22 15.87 -7.35 1.99
C CYS A 22 16.83 -6.32 2.61
N THR A 23 16.38 -5.08 2.82
CA THR A 23 17.18 -4.03 3.48
C THR A 23 17.12 -4.09 5.01
N VAL A 24 16.31 -5.00 5.59
CA VAL A 24 16.25 -5.26 7.03
C VAL A 24 17.00 -6.53 7.37
N ALA A 25 18.25 -6.39 7.84
CA ALA A 25 19.13 -7.52 8.15
C ALA A 25 18.54 -8.51 9.18
N ALA A 26 17.77 -8.01 10.16
CA ALA A 26 17.19 -8.82 11.22
C ALA A 26 16.12 -9.82 10.73
N LEU A 27 15.48 -9.59 9.57
CA LEU A 27 14.47 -10.50 9.03
C LEU A 27 15.07 -11.80 8.49
N ASN A 28 16.33 -11.77 8.00
CA ASN A 28 17.04 -12.93 7.46
C ASN A 28 16.14 -13.80 6.55
N ALA A 29 15.53 -13.18 5.54
CA ALA A 29 14.55 -13.83 4.66
C ALA A 29 15.21 -14.39 3.39
N GLN A 30 14.80 -15.59 2.97
CA GLN A 30 14.98 -16.13 1.62
C GLN A 30 13.69 -15.90 0.84
N ILE A 31 13.79 -15.36 -0.37
CA ILE A 31 12.64 -14.89 -1.13
C ILE A 31 12.60 -15.56 -2.50
N ALA A 32 11.50 -16.24 -2.79
CA ALA A 32 11.18 -16.77 -4.12
C ALA A 32 10.21 -15.82 -4.84
N VAL A 33 10.51 -15.44 -6.08
CA VAL A 33 9.63 -14.57 -6.88
C VAL A 33 9.25 -15.24 -8.21
N SER A 34 8.03 -15.00 -8.67
CA SER A 34 7.57 -15.57 -9.95
C SER A 34 8.23 -14.91 -11.17
N PRO A 35 8.39 -15.64 -12.29
CA PRO A 35 9.16 -15.17 -13.44
C PRO A 35 8.38 -14.23 -14.39
N ARG A 36 7.08 -14.00 -14.17
CA ARG A 36 6.18 -13.35 -15.14
C ARG A 36 6.63 -11.94 -15.57
N ASN A 37 7.23 -11.17 -14.66
CA ASN A 37 7.91 -9.92 -15.01
C ASN A 37 9.42 -10.14 -14.98
N GLN A 38 9.95 -10.71 -16.07
CA GLN A 38 11.36 -11.13 -16.13
C GLN A 38 12.34 -10.00 -15.81
N GLN A 39 12.05 -8.77 -16.25
CA GLN A 39 12.95 -7.64 -16.01
C GLN A 39 13.05 -7.33 -14.51
N ARG A 40 11.91 -7.15 -13.82
CA ARG A 40 11.91 -6.86 -12.38
C ARG A 40 12.43 -8.02 -11.54
N ALA A 41 12.03 -9.25 -11.88
CA ALA A 41 12.49 -10.44 -11.18
C ALA A 41 14.01 -10.60 -11.27
N LYS A 42 14.60 -10.42 -12.46
CA LYS A 42 16.05 -10.46 -12.65
C LYS A 42 16.77 -9.33 -11.91
N GLN A 43 16.20 -8.12 -11.91
CA GLN A 43 16.78 -7.01 -11.17
C GLN A 43 16.80 -7.29 -9.67
N LEU A 44 15.71 -7.78 -9.08
CA LEU A 44 15.65 -8.15 -7.66
C LEU A 44 16.69 -9.22 -7.29
N ALA A 45 16.84 -10.26 -8.10
CA ALA A 45 17.84 -11.31 -7.87
C ALA A 45 19.29 -10.83 -8.07
N ALA A 46 19.52 -9.84 -8.93
CA ALA A 46 20.82 -9.19 -9.09
C ALA A 46 21.17 -8.30 -7.89
N ASP A 47 20.17 -7.56 -7.38
CA ASP A 47 20.34 -6.63 -6.26
C ASP A 47 20.50 -7.36 -4.92
N PHE A 48 19.84 -8.52 -4.74
CA PHE A 48 19.80 -9.25 -3.47
C PHE A 48 20.05 -10.75 -3.64
N LYS A 49 21.14 -11.24 -3.03
CA LYS A 49 21.51 -12.67 -3.06
C LYS A 49 20.50 -13.61 -2.41
N SER A 50 19.63 -13.09 -1.56
CA SER A 50 18.55 -13.84 -0.91
C SER A 50 17.30 -14.01 -1.79
N VAL A 51 17.27 -13.39 -2.97
CA VAL A 51 16.14 -13.46 -3.90
C VAL A 51 16.46 -14.46 -5.02
N VAL A 52 15.55 -15.41 -5.24
CA VAL A 52 15.61 -16.40 -6.31
C VAL A 52 14.39 -16.25 -7.21
N VAL A 53 14.62 -16.19 -8.53
CA VAL A 53 13.55 -16.26 -9.52
C VAL A 53 13.28 -17.73 -9.81
N THR A 54 12.04 -18.19 -9.59
CA THR A 54 11.64 -19.58 -9.85
C THR A 54 11.22 -19.78 -11.31
N GLU A 55 11.11 -21.02 -11.75
CA GLU A 55 10.66 -21.34 -13.12
C GLU A 55 9.15 -21.16 -13.31
N ASN A 56 8.39 -21.33 -12.24
CA ASN A 56 6.93 -21.19 -12.25
C ASN A 56 6.37 -20.84 -10.86
N ASN A 57 5.08 -20.51 -10.83
CA ASN A 57 4.36 -20.14 -9.61
C ASN A 57 4.28 -21.30 -8.58
N GLN A 58 4.25 -22.56 -9.03
CA GLN A 58 4.20 -23.70 -8.11
C GLN A 58 5.50 -23.81 -7.30
N GLN A 59 6.65 -23.62 -7.94
CA GLN A 59 7.94 -23.61 -7.25
C GLN A 59 8.07 -22.46 -6.23
N VAL A 60 7.41 -21.31 -6.46
CA VAL A 60 7.32 -20.24 -5.45
C VAL A 60 6.62 -20.77 -4.19
N ILE A 61 5.49 -21.44 -4.35
CA ILE A 61 4.72 -22.01 -3.23
C ILE A 61 5.54 -23.09 -2.53
N ASP A 62 6.11 -24.02 -3.29
CA ASP A 62 6.80 -25.20 -2.74
C ASP A 62 8.01 -24.80 -1.87
N SER A 63 8.73 -23.75 -2.27
CA SER A 63 9.93 -23.26 -1.58
C SER A 63 9.68 -22.27 -0.44
N SER A 64 8.43 -21.88 -0.18
CA SER A 64 8.08 -20.81 0.77
C SER A 64 7.21 -21.27 1.94
N ASP A 65 7.33 -20.64 3.10
CA ASP A 65 6.46 -20.88 4.25
C ASP A 65 5.28 -19.88 4.25
N ILE A 66 5.55 -18.64 3.84
CA ILE A 66 4.55 -17.58 3.63
C ILE A 66 4.49 -17.24 2.14
N VAL A 67 3.29 -17.26 1.55
CA VAL A 67 3.05 -16.96 0.13
C VAL A 67 2.23 -15.69 -0.02
N PHE A 68 2.84 -14.65 -0.54
CA PHE A 68 2.21 -13.39 -0.93
C PHE A 68 1.57 -13.51 -2.32
N ILE A 69 0.26 -13.28 -2.40
CA ILE A 69 -0.50 -13.22 -3.65
C ILE A 69 -0.55 -11.77 -4.09
N ALA A 70 0.20 -11.43 -5.14
CA ALA A 70 0.32 -10.10 -5.71
C ALA A 70 -0.05 -10.10 -7.21
N LEU A 71 -1.08 -10.87 -7.55
CA LEU A 71 -1.60 -11.00 -8.90
C LEU A 71 -2.67 -9.94 -9.17
N HIS A 72 -2.89 -9.62 -10.45
CA HIS A 72 -3.97 -8.71 -10.83
C HIS A 72 -5.35 -9.35 -10.60
N ARG A 73 -6.33 -8.56 -10.12
CA ARG A 73 -7.68 -9.05 -9.78
C ARG A 73 -8.36 -9.84 -10.90
N GLN A 74 -8.08 -9.50 -12.16
CA GLN A 74 -8.72 -10.15 -13.33
C GLN A 74 -8.25 -11.58 -13.55
N ILE A 75 -7.06 -11.94 -13.07
CA ILE A 75 -6.45 -13.26 -13.34
C ILE A 75 -6.26 -14.09 -12.08
N VAL A 76 -6.43 -13.50 -10.89
CA VAL A 76 -6.09 -14.15 -9.61
C VAL A 76 -6.85 -15.46 -9.40
N ALA A 77 -8.16 -15.49 -9.68
CA ALA A 77 -8.97 -16.69 -9.50
C ALA A 77 -8.49 -17.85 -10.40
N GLU A 78 -8.28 -17.56 -11.68
CA GLU A 78 -7.83 -18.55 -12.66
C GLU A 78 -6.42 -19.06 -12.35
N GLU A 79 -5.48 -18.16 -12.02
CA GLU A 79 -4.09 -18.52 -11.76
C GLU A 79 -3.94 -19.32 -10.47
N LEU A 80 -4.64 -18.95 -9.39
CA LEU A 80 -4.59 -19.69 -8.13
C LEU A 80 -5.26 -21.06 -8.25
N GLY A 81 -6.34 -21.18 -9.02
CA GLY A 81 -7.05 -22.44 -9.24
C GLY A 81 -6.21 -23.54 -9.89
N LYS A 82 -5.14 -23.16 -10.61
CA LYS A 82 -4.16 -24.07 -11.25
C LYS A 82 -3.07 -24.56 -10.29
N LEU A 83 -2.94 -23.96 -9.11
CA LEU A 83 -1.83 -24.19 -8.18
C LEU A 83 -2.28 -25.08 -7.01
N ASN A 84 -1.30 -25.75 -6.41
CA ASN A 84 -1.48 -26.58 -5.23
C ASN A 84 -0.89 -25.89 -4.01
N PHE A 85 -1.75 -25.56 -3.04
CA PHE A 85 -1.36 -25.01 -1.75
C PHE A 85 -1.40 -26.12 -0.69
N SER A 86 -0.26 -26.48 -0.12
CA SER A 86 -0.25 -27.40 1.02
C SER A 86 -0.89 -26.73 2.25
N HIS A 87 -1.55 -27.51 3.11
CA HIS A 87 -2.22 -27.00 4.32
C HIS A 87 -1.29 -26.26 5.32
N ALA A 88 0.03 -26.41 5.20
CA ALA A 88 1.00 -25.76 6.08
C ALA A 88 1.31 -24.30 5.70
N LYS A 89 0.95 -23.84 4.49
CA LYS A 89 1.34 -22.51 4.00
C LYS A 89 0.51 -21.41 4.67
N VAL A 90 1.17 -20.31 5.02
CA VAL A 90 0.50 -19.04 5.32
C VAL A 90 0.30 -18.30 4.01
N ILE A 91 -0.92 -17.88 3.72
CA ILE A 91 -1.28 -17.18 2.48
C ILE A 91 -1.60 -15.74 2.81
N VAL A 92 -0.93 -14.80 2.15
CA VAL A 92 -1.14 -13.35 2.35
C VAL A 92 -1.57 -12.72 1.04
N SER A 93 -2.81 -12.28 0.95
CA SER A 93 -3.30 -11.56 -0.22
C SER A 93 -2.94 -10.09 -0.16
N LEU A 94 -2.30 -9.59 -1.21
CA LEU A 94 -2.09 -8.16 -1.49
C LEU A 94 -3.10 -7.65 -2.54
N VAL A 95 -4.04 -8.50 -2.96
CA VAL A 95 -4.97 -8.19 -4.05
C VAL A 95 -6.08 -7.29 -3.50
N PRO A 96 -6.28 -6.10 -4.08
CA PRO A 96 -7.36 -5.24 -3.64
C PRO A 96 -8.72 -5.87 -3.97
N THR A 97 -9.72 -5.57 -3.13
CA THR A 97 -11.15 -5.92 -3.32
C THR A 97 -11.50 -7.40 -3.40
N ILE A 98 -10.58 -8.31 -3.02
CA ILE A 98 -10.87 -9.75 -2.90
C ILE A 98 -10.83 -10.12 -1.43
N SER A 99 -11.91 -10.73 -0.94
CA SER A 99 -12.04 -11.10 0.47
C SER A 99 -11.15 -12.28 0.86
N ARG A 100 -10.92 -12.47 2.16
CA ARG A 100 -10.22 -13.67 2.66
C ARG A 100 -10.92 -14.96 2.24
N ALA A 101 -12.25 -14.97 2.27
CA ALA A 101 -13.03 -16.14 1.90
C ALA A 101 -12.82 -16.52 0.42
N GLN A 102 -12.82 -15.52 -0.48
CA GLN A 102 -12.56 -15.76 -1.90
C GLN A 102 -11.13 -16.27 -2.15
N ILE A 103 -10.12 -15.71 -1.47
CA ILE A 103 -8.74 -16.22 -1.56
C ILE A 103 -8.64 -17.66 -1.04
N ALA A 104 -9.29 -17.96 0.09
CA ALA A 104 -9.34 -19.32 0.63
C ALA A 104 -9.97 -20.31 -0.37
N GLU A 105 -11.07 -19.91 -1.02
CA GLU A 105 -11.72 -20.69 -2.07
C GLU A 105 -10.79 -20.94 -3.26
N TYR A 106 -10.17 -19.89 -3.81
CA TYR A 106 -9.27 -20.00 -4.96
C TYR A 106 -8.06 -20.89 -4.69
N CYS A 107 -7.52 -20.81 -3.47
CA CYS A 107 -6.38 -21.62 -3.03
C CYS A 107 -6.76 -23.02 -2.52
N ARG A 108 -8.06 -23.32 -2.37
CA ARG A 108 -8.56 -24.53 -1.67
C ARG A 108 -7.95 -24.70 -0.28
N ALA A 109 -7.77 -23.58 0.43
CA ALA A 109 -7.12 -23.50 1.73
C ALA A 109 -8.14 -23.25 2.85
N THR A 110 -7.76 -23.57 4.08
CA THR A 110 -8.53 -23.20 5.27
C THR A 110 -8.41 -21.70 5.51
N ILE A 111 -9.52 -21.02 5.82
CA ILE A 111 -9.56 -19.57 6.01
C ILE A 111 -8.62 -19.06 7.12
N ASP A 112 -8.31 -19.89 8.13
CA ASP A 112 -7.38 -19.58 9.22
C ASP A 112 -5.93 -19.41 8.77
N LYS A 113 -5.60 -19.82 7.54
CA LYS A 113 -4.29 -19.64 6.92
C LYS A 113 -4.23 -18.47 5.95
N VAL A 114 -5.34 -17.79 5.74
CA VAL A 114 -5.45 -16.70 4.77
C VAL A 114 -5.52 -15.37 5.49
N TYR A 115 -4.58 -14.49 5.17
CA TYR A 115 -4.42 -13.14 5.68
C TYR A 115 -4.43 -12.15 4.51
N ARG A 116 -4.62 -10.88 4.82
CA ARG A 116 -4.55 -9.77 3.87
C ARG A 116 -3.56 -8.73 4.38
N ALA A 117 -2.89 -8.07 3.45
CA ALA A 117 -2.04 -6.92 3.74
C ALA A 117 -2.15 -5.87 2.65
N VAL A 118 -1.97 -4.59 3.00
CA VAL A 118 -2.02 -3.46 2.04
C VAL A 118 -0.74 -2.64 2.11
N PRO A 119 0.41 -3.19 1.70
CA PRO A 119 1.63 -2.41 1.61
C PRO A 119 1.50 -1.36 0.50
N LEU A 120 2.03 -0.17 0.75
CA LEU A 120 2.21 0.87 -0.27
C LEU A 120 3.64 0.84 -0.81
N PRO A 121 3.90 1.41 -2.01
CA PRO A 121 5.24 1.42 -2.59
C PRO A 121 6.33 1.99 -1.66
N PHE A 122 5.96 2.86 -0.71
CA PHE A 122 6.90 3.49 0.23
C PHE A 122 7.48 2.52 1.28
N ILE A 123 6.99 1.27 1.35
CA ILE A 123 7.58 0.21 2.18
C ILE A 123 9.04 -0.07 1.79
N GLU A 124 9.42 0.15 0.53
CA GLU A 124 10.81 0.03 0.07
C GLU A 124 11.77 0.91 0.89
N LYS A 125 11.29 2.08 1.31
CA LYS A 125 12.04 3.07 2.09
C LYS A 125 11.69 3.06 3.57
N HIS A 126 10.91 2.07 4.02
CA HIS A 126 10.39 1.97 5.38
C HIS A 126 9.54 3.17 5.82
N GLN A 127 8.82 3.78 4.88
CA GLN A 127 8.06 5.01 5.09
C GLN A 127 6.53 4.83 5.04
N SER A 128 6.04 3.61 5.21
CA SER A 128 4.61 3.31 5.25
C SER A 128 4.27 2.33 6.35
N THR A 129 3.23 2.63 7.11
CA THR A 129 2.54 1.63 7.93
C THR A 129 1.74 0.72 7.01
N THR A 130 1.81 -0.59 7.23
CA THR A 130 1.07 -1.59 6.45
C THR A 130 -0.12 -2.14 7.24
N PRO A 131 -1.36 -1.95 6.78
CA PRO A 131 -2.52 -2.62 7.33
C PRO A 131 -2.48 -4.13 7.09
N ILE A 132 -2.81 -4.92 8.11
CA ILE A 132 -2.96 -6.37 8.02
C ILE A 132 -4.26 -6.85 8.66
N PHE A 133 -4.76 -7.99 8.19
CA PHE A 133 -5.90 -8.69 8.78
C PHE A 133 -5.93 -10.19 8.43
N PRO A 134 -6.15 -11.10 9.39
CA PRO A 134 -6.00 -10.95 10.83
C PRO A 134 -4.56 -10.69 11.27
N ASN A 135 -4.33 -10.62 12.57
CA ASN A 135 -2.99 -10.55 13.14
C ASN A 135 -2.27 -11.92 13.03
N GLU A 136 -1.33 -12.04 12.08
CA GLU A 136 -0.38 -13.16 12.05
C GLU A 136 0.97 -12.68 12.62
N PRO A 137 1.52 -13.31 13.66
CA PRO A 137 2.71 -12.81 14.36
C PRO A 137 3.94 -12.60 13.46
N THR A 138 4.17 -13.48 12.48
CA THR A 138 5.31 -13.38 11.58
C THR A 138 5.14 -12.20 10.63
N LEU A 139 3.95 -12.07 10.03
CA LEU A 139 3.56 -10.98 9.15
C LEU A 139 3.63 -9.62 9.87
N HIS A 140 3.14 -9.57 11.11
CA HIS A 140 3.26 -8.41 11.98
C HIS A 140 4.72 -8.00 12.15
N GLY A 141 5.59 -8.96 12.53
CA GLY A 141 7.02 -8.69 12.72
C GLY A 141 7.75 -8.24 11.45
N ILE A 142 7.31 -8.72 10.27
CA ILE A 142 7.83 -8.28 8.97
C ILE A 142 7.45 -6.82 8.73
N PHE A 143 6.16 -6.47 8.85
CA PHE A 143 5.70 -5.13 8.53
C PHE A 143 6.12 -4.08 9.56
N GLU A 144 6.20 -4.46 10.84
CA GLU A 144 6.71 -3.57 11.88
C GLU A 144 8.14 -3.11 11.59
N GLN A 145 9.01 -4.03 11.15
CA GLN A 145 10.39 -3.69 10.81
C GLN A 145 10.56 -2.98 9.45
N THR A 146 9.51 -2.94 8.62
CA THR A 146 9.56 -2.35 7.27
C THR A 146 8.74 -1.06 7.15
N GLY A 147 8.47 -0.39 8.26
CA GLY A 147 7.83 0.93 8.30
C GLY A 147 6.62 1.03 9.24
N GLY A 148 6.25 -0.07 9.90
CA GLY A 148 5.18 -0.14 10.89
C GLY A 148 4.01 -1.01 10.43
N VAL A 149 3.26 -1.56 11.38
CA VAL A 149 2.05 -2.35 11.09
C VAL A 149 0.83 -1.80 11.82
N ILE A 150 -0.33 -1.90 11.19
CA ILE A 150 -1.62 -1.67 11.84
C ILE A 150 -2.52 -2.88 11.61
N VAL A 151 -3.09 -3.40 12.69
CA VAL A 151 -3.95 -4.59 12.65
C VAL A 151 -5.40 -4.14 12.64
N ALA A 152 -6.16 -4.53 11.62
CA ALA A 152 -7.60 -4.34 11.63
C ALA A 152 -8.28 -5.39 12.54
N GLU A 153 -9.35 -4.98 13.22
CA GLU A 153 -10.19 -5.82 14.07
C GLU A 153 -11.05 -6.78 13.23
N ASP A 154 -11.55 -6.30 12.10
CA ASP A 154 -12.36 -7.07 11.16
C ASP A 154 -12.09 -6.69 9.69
N GLU A 155 -12.74 -7.42 8.77
CA GLU A 155 -12.58 -7.20 7.33
C GLU A 155 -13.14 -5.85 6.88
N LYS A 156 -14.15 -5.30 7.56
CA LYS A 156 -14.72 -3.98 7.24
C LYS A 156 -13.72 -2.88 7.55
N GLN A 157 -13.07 -2.93 8.71
CA GLN A 157 -12.03 -1.98 9.07
C GLN A 157 -10.81 -2.11 8.14
N PHE A 158 -10.44 -3.34 7.75
CA PHE A 158 -9.39 -3.55 6.76
C PHE A 158 -9.71 -2.86 5.42
N ASP A 159 -10.95 -2.97 4.95
CA ASP A 159 -11.39 -2.33 3.71
C ASP A 159 -11.44 -0.79 3.83
N LEU A 160 -11.62 -0.22 5.03
CA LEU A 160 -11.44 1.22 5.26
C LEU A 160 -9.98 1.65 5.08
N PHE A 161 -9.01 0.89 5.60
CA PHE A 161 -7.59 1.19 5.36
C PHE A 161 -7.22 1.09 3.87
N MET A 162 -7.71 0.05 3.18
CA MET A 162 -7.58 -0.08 1.73
C MET A 162 -8.11 1.14 0.99
N LEU A 163 -9.28 1.64 1.39
CA LEU A 163 -9.91 2.81 0.80
C LEU A 163 -9.11 4.09 1.11
N GLY A 164 -8.63 4.25 2.34
CA GLY A 164 -7.74 5.34 2.74
C GLY A 164 -6.47 5.40 1.88
N GLY A 165 -5.86 4.25 1.57
CA GLY A 165 -4.71 4.18 0.64
C GLY A 165 -5.02 4.66 -0.78
N SER A 166 -6.30 4.70 -1.19
CA SER A 166 -6.72 5.21 -2.50
C SER A 166 -6.63 6.74 -2.60
N THR A 167 -6.33 7.45 -1.50
CA THR A 167 -6.16 8.90 -1.46
C THR A 167 -4.96 9.42 -2.23
N MET A 168 -3.98 8.57 -2.57
CA MET A 168 -2.81 8.97 -3.37
C MET A 168 -3.22 9.63 -4.70
N GLY A 169 -4.28 9.13 -5.35
CA GLY A 169 -4.79 9.69 -6.60
C GLY A 169 -5.35 11.10 -6.44
N ILE A 170 -6.17 11.33 -5.40
CA ILE A 170 -6.74 12.66 -5.14
C ILE A 170 -5.67 13.63 -4.62
N TYR A 171 -4.67 13.15 -3.88
CA TYR A 171 -3.53 13.96 -3.43
C TYR A 171 -2.79 14.60 -4.61
N PHE A 172 -2.34 13.80 -5.59
CA PHE A 172 -1.63 14.35 -6.75
C PHE A 172 -2.54 15.16 -7.67
N LYS A 173 -3.84 14.82 -7.76
CA LYS A 173 -4.81 15.65 -8.47
C LYS A 173 -4.95 17.02 -7.82
N PHE A 174 -5.07 17.09 -6.49
CA PHE A 174 -5.17 18.33 -5.75
C PHE A 174 -3.90 19.18 -5.89
N ALA A 175 -2.71 18.59 -5.69
CA ALA A 175 -1.43 19.27 -5.92
C ALA A 175 -1.30 19.83 -7.34
N GLY A 176 -1.67 19.04 -8.34
CA GLY A 176 -1.68 19.47 -9.74
C GLY A 176 -2.65 20.62 -10.01
N LEU A 177 -3.84 20.62 -9.41
CA LEU A 177 -4.80 21.72 -9.53
C LEU A 177 -4.23 23.03 -8.96
N CYS A 178 -3.59 22.96 -7.79
CA CYS A 178 -2.94 24.13 -7.18
C CYS A 178 -1.80 24.67 -8.05
N ALA A 179 -0.89 23.80 -8.50
CA ALA A 179 0.26 24.21 -9.32
C ALA A 179 -0.18 24.77 -10.69
N ASN A 180 -1.17 24.16 -11.32
CA ASN A 180 -1.72 24.63 -12.58
C ASN A 180 -2.39 25.99 -12.43
N TRP A 181 -3.14 26.22 -11.35
CA TRP A 181 -3.77 27.52 -11.11
C TRP A 181 -2.73 28.62 -10.92
N LEU A 182 -1.67 28.37 -10.12
CA LEU A 182 -0.55 29.31 -9.96
C LEU A 182 0.12 29.63 -11.31
N SER A 183 0.29 28.62 -12.16
CA SER A 183 0.86 28.80 -13.49
C SER A 183 -0.04 29.66 -14.38
N GLN A 184 -1.35 29.49 -14.31
CA GLN A 184 -2.33 30.34 -15.00
C GLN A 184 -2.31 31.79 -14.52
N GLN A 185 -1.84 32.05 -13.29
CA GLN A 185 -1.63 33.40 -12.76
C GLN A 185 -0.26 34.00 -13.12
N GLY A 186 0.56 33.29 -13.92
CA GLY A 186 1.81 33.80 -14.47
C GLY A 186 3.09 33.22 -13.87
N LEU A 187 3.00 32.24 -12.96
CA LEU A 187 4.19 31.50 -12.52
C LEU A 187 4.68 30.55 -13.63
N ALA A 188 6.00 30.36 -13.72
CA ALA A 188 6.57 29.31 -14.57
C ALA A 188 6.09 27.92 -14.06
N PRO A 189 5.65 27.01 -14.94
CA PRO A 189 5.13 25.70 -14.53
C PRO A 189 6.08 24.90 -13.63
N GLU A 190 7.38 24.92 -13.93
CA GLU A 190 8.40 24.23 -13.14
C GLU A 190 8.50 24.82 -11.73
N ALA A 191 8.44 26.15 -11.61
CA ALA A 191 8.47 26.84 -10.32
C ALA A 191 7.21 26.53 -9.48
N ALA A 192 6.02 26.55 -10.10
CA ALA A 192 4.77 26.23 -9.42
C ALA A 192 4.74 24.77 -8.93
N ASN A 193 5.15 23.82 -9.78
CA ASN A 193 5.25 22.41 -9.42
C ASN A 193 6.24 22.18 -8.27
N HIS A 194 7.43 22.78 -8.34
CA HIS A 194 8.44 22.63 -7.31
C HIS A 194 7.99 23.22 -5.97
N TYR A 195 7.39 24.42 -6.00
CA TYR A 195 6.87 25.07 -4.81
C TYR A 195 5.77 24.25 -4.12
N ILE A 196 4.76 23.79 -4.87
CA ILE A 196 3.66 22.98 -4.31
C ILE A 196 4.17 21.65 -3.77
N SER A 197 5.08 20.99 -4.49
CA SER A 197 5.69 19.73 -4.05
C SER A 197 6.39 19.89 -2.70
N ASN A 198 7.23 20.92 -2.54
CA ASN A 198 7.97 21.15 -1.30
C ASN A 198 7.05 21.58 -0.14
N LEU A 199 6.03 22.42 -0.42
CA LEU A 199 5.06 22.83 0.58
C LEU A 199 4.31 21.61 1.16
N PHE A 200 3.76 20.75 0.30
CA PHE A 200 3.00 19.59 0.77
C PHE A 200 3.89 18.54 1.44
N ALA A 201 5.13 18.36 0.99
CA ALA A 201 6.10 17.54 1.69
C ALA A 201 6.35 18.04 3.13
N SER A 202 6.49 19.37 3.30
CA SER A 202 6.70 19.98 4.62
C SER A 202 5.48 19.81 5.54
N LEU A 203 4.27 19.99 5.02
CA LEU A 203 3.03 19.78 5.77
C LEU A 203 2.84 18.31 6.19
N ALA A 204 3.15 17.37 5.29
CA ALA A 204 3.12 15.94 5.60
C ALA A 204 4.17 15.54 6.65
N GLN A 205 5.34 16.18 6.63
CA GLN A 205 6.37 15.98 7.66
C GLN A 205 5.89 16.50 9.03
N GLN A 206 5.24 17.65 9.06
CA GLN A 206 4.68 18.21 10.29
C GLN A 206 3.63 17.28 10.90
N SER A 207 2.66 16.80 10.12
CA SER A 207 1.64 15.88 10.65
C SER A 207 2.25 14.57 11.14
N LYS A 208 3.24 14.03 10.44
CA LYS A 208 3.95 12.81 10.82
C LYS A 208 4.79 12.96 12.11
N SER A 209 5.14 14.18 12.51
CA SER A 209 5.88 14.43 13.76
C SER A 209 5.05 14.20 15.02
N GLN A 210 3.72 14.04 14.88
CA GLN A 210 2.80 13.74 15.97
C GLN A 210 2.40 12.26 15.93
N ASP A 211 2.41 11.58 17.07
CA ASP A 211 2.01 10.16 17.15
C ASP A 211 0.53 9.95 16.79
N ASN A 212 -0.32 10.93 17.14
CA ASN A 212 -1.73 10.97 16.80
C ASN A 212 -2.07 12.39 16.31
N PRO A 213 -1.96 12.68 15.00
CA PRO A 213 -2.11 14.03 14.49
C PRO A 213 -3.54 14.53 14.62
N ASP A 214 -3.71 15.66 15.32
CA ASP A 214 -4.96 16.42 15.30
C ASP A 214 -4.98 17.32 14.07
N PHE A 215 -5.59 16.83 13.00
CA PHE A 215 -5.68 17.58 11.74
C PHE A 215 -6.47 18.89 11.87
N LYS A 216 -7.38 19.01 12.83
CA LYS A 216 -8.11 20.26 13.06
C LYS A 216 -7.20 21.28 13.73
N ALA A 217 -6.47 20.87 14.76
CA ALA A 217 -5.48 21.74 15.41
C ALA A 217 -4.38 22.18 14.43
N LEU A 218 -3.86 21.26 13.60
CA LEU A 218 -2.90 21.59 12.55
C LEU A 218 -3.47 22.60 11.55
N GLN A 219 -4.72 22.42 11.09
CA GLN A 219 -5.36 23.38 10.20
C GLN A 219 -5.47 24.77 10.85
N ASP A 220 -5.85 24.83 12.13
CA ASP A 220 -6.03 26.08 12.87
C ASP A 220 -4.68 26.78 13.10
N GLU A 221 -3.60 26.03 13.39
CA GLU A 221 -2.23 26.56 13.51
C GLU A 221 -1.76 27.28 12.25
N TYR A 222 -2.05 26.71 11.07
CA TYR A 222 -1.68 27.32 9.78
C TYR A 222 -2.71 28.34 9.27
N SER A 223 -3.85 28.53 9.94
CA SER A 223 -4.93 29.42 9.49
C SER A 223 -5.07 30.63 10.40
N THR A 224 -4.23 31.66 10.18
CA THR A 224 -4.36 32.93 10.91
C THR A 224 -5.72 33.58 10.64
N PRO A 225 -6.44 34.09 11.66
CA PRO A 225 -7.71 34.79 11.47
C PRO A 225 -7.63 35.94 10.46
N GLY A 226 -8.51 35.95 9.47
CA GLY A 226 -8.53 36.89 8.35
C GLY A 226 -7.47 36.63 7.27
N GLY A 227 -6.66 35.59 7.42
CA GLY A 227 -5.59 35.21 6.49
C GLY A 227 -6.09 34.49 5.24
N THR A 228 -5.19 34.36 4.26
CA THR A 228 -5.49 33.68 2.99
C THR A 228 -5.76 32.18 3.15
N ASN A 229 -5.11 31.52 4.12
CA ASN A 229 -5.34 30.10 4.39
C ASN A 229 -6.77 29.82 4.87
N GLU A 230 -7.26 30.61 5.84
CA GLU A 230 -8.65 30.55 6.29
C GLU A 230 -9.63 30.86 5.14
N LEU A 231 -9.34 31.91 4.35
CA LEU A 231 -10.18 32.28 3.22
C LEU A 231 -10.30 31.16 2.19
N ILE A 232 -9.19 30.53 1.80
CA ILE A 232 -9.19 29.43 0.82
C ILE A 232 -9.93 28.22 1.38
N ALA A 233 -9.70 27.83 2.63
CA ALA A 233 -10.39 26.71 3.26
C ALA A 233 -11.91 26.92 3.29
N ARG A 234 -12.37 28.10 3.72
CA ARG A 234 -13.79 28.46 3.71
C ARG A 234 -14.37 28.45 2.29
N ARG A 235 -13.66 29.01 1.30
CA ARG A 235 -14.14 29.00 -0.10
C ARG A 235 -14.21 27.60 -0.68
N PHE A 236 -13.26 26.73 -0.36
CA PHE A 236 -13.31 25.32 -0.75
C PHE A 236 -14.58 24.64 -0.22
N GLU A 237 -14.96 24.94 1.03
CA GLU A 237 -16.20 24.46 1.62
C GLU A 237 -17.45 25.08 0.99
N ASP A 238 -17.49 26.41 0.81
CA ASP A 238 -18.60 27.13 0.14
C ASP A 238 -18.92 26.54 -1.25
N PHE A 239 -17.89 26.09 -1.97
CA PHE A 239 -18.02 25.48 -3.30
C PHE A 239 -18.25 23.96 -3.26
N GLY A 240 -18.50 23.38 -2.09
CA GLY A 240 -18.87 21.98 -1.94
C GLY A 240 -17.71 20.99 -1.97
N GLY A 241 -16.46 21.45 -1.77
CA GLY A 241 -15.26 20.61 -1.80
C GLY A 241 -15.30 19.46 -0.79
N ASN A 242 -15.71 19.74 0.45
CA ASN A 242 -15.89 18.73 1.50
C ASN A 242 -16.91 17.66 1.08
N ALA A 243 -18.08 18.10 0.59
CA ALA A 243 -19.13 17.19 0.16
C ALA A 243 -18.70 16.33 -1.04
N ALA A 244 -17.96 16.89 -1.98
CA ALA A 244 -17.45 16.16 -3.14
C ALA A 244 -16.48 15.04 -2.72
N LEU A 245 -15.54 15.34 -1.82
CA LEU A 245 -14.57 14.36 -1.32
C LEU A 245 -15.25 13.22 -0.54
N LEU A 246 -16.14 13.57 0.39
CA LEU A 246 -16.85 12.57 1.20
C LEU A 246 -17.76 11.67 0.35
N LYS A 247 -18.43 12.23 -0.66
CA LYS A 247 -19.22 11.44 -1.63
C LYS A 247 -18.34 10.49 -2.45
N ALA A 248 -17.13 10.92 -2.84
CA ALA A 248 -16.19 10.04 -3.55
C ALA A 248 -15.75 8.85 -2.69
N PHE A 249 -15.48 9.07 -1.39
CA PHE A 249 -15.21 7.99 -0.44
C PHE A 249 -16.40 7.04 -0.30
N ALA A 250 -17.61 7.57 -0.10
CA ALA A 250 -18.82 6.75 0.03
C ALA A 250 -19.12 5.92 -1.22
N ALA A 251 -18.98 6.52 -2.42
CA ALA A 251 -19.15 5.82 -3.69
C ALA A 251 -18.10 4.70 -3.86
N ALA A 252 -16.83 5.00 -3.61
CA ALA A 252 -15.76 4.02 -3.71
C ALA A 252 -15.84 2.91 -2.66
N LEU A 253 -16.47 3.14 -1.51
CA LEU A 253 -16.79 2.10 -0.54
C LEU A 253 -17.93 1.20 -1.05
N GLY A 254 -18.99 1.79 -1.61
CA GLY A 254 -20.15 1.05 -2.13
C GLY A 254 -19.89 0.27 -3.43
N GLU A 255 -18.92 0.68 -4.25
CA GLU A 255 -18.47 -0.08 -5.43
C GLU A 255 -17.55 -1.26 -5.08
N LYS A 256 -17.08 -1.35 -3.82
CA LYS A 256 -16.19 -2.42 -3.33
C LYS A 256 -16.91 -3.52 -2.54
N SER A 257 -18.17 -3.32 -2.18
CA SER A 257 -19.03 -4.28 -1.46
C SER A 257 -19.80 -5.19 -2.40
#